data_AF-A0A3D5LAN1-F1
#
_entry.id   AF-A0A3D5LAN1-F1
#
_cell.length_a   1.000
_cell.length_b   1.000
_cell.length_c   1.000
_cell.angle_alpha   90.00
_cell.angle_beta   90.00
_cell.angle_gamma   90.00
#
_symmetry.space_group_name_H-M   'P 1'
#
loop_
_entity.id
_entity.type
_entity.pdbx_description
1 polymer ?
#
loop_
_entity_poly.entity_id
_entity_poly.type
_entity_poly.pdbx_seq_one_letter_code
_entity_poly.pdbx_strand_id
1 'polypeptide(L)'
;MNLAVVNEAVTGMNGAEHEFTEEEKNFVVQFAFRSGSKEDTISLIEALAHSTDKVQSEEIMVTYRSKYDIKPAWVEQVENLLVALEMYRIEEEKAISHLSDILTAYGIDVSAEEIRSTKAEEIRTTIREKAEVR
;
A
#
# COMPACT_ATOMS: atom_id res chain seq x y z
N MET A 1 17.24 -0.75 6.37
CA MET A 1 16.40 -1.33 7.45
C MET A 1 17.04 -0.92 8.78
N ASN A 2 16.41 -0.01 9.54
CA ASN A 2 17.06 0.69 10.68
C ASN A 2 16.85 -0.02 12.02
N LEU A 3 17.14 -1.33 12.07
CA LEU A 3 16.90 -2.16 13.26
C LEU A 3 17.69 -1.71 14.50
N ALA A 4 18.86 -1.09 14.31
CA ALA A 4 19.65 -0.53 15.40
C ALA A 4 18.91 0.59 16.14
N VAL A 5 18.26 1.49 15.40
CA VAL A 5 17.48 2.61 15.97
C VAL A 5 16.24 2.10 16.70
N VAL A 6 15.60 1.04 16.19
CA VAL A 6 14.47 0.39 16.87
C VAL A 6 14.90 -0.24 18.21
N ASN A 7 16.05 -0.92 18.25
CA ASN A 7 16.54 -1.53 19.49
C ASN A 7 16.87 -0.47 20.56
N GLU A 8 17.43 0.66 20.14
CA GLU A 8 17.68 1.80 21.01
C GLU A 8 16.38 2.46 21.50
N ALA A 9 15.36 2.54 20.63
CA ALA A 9 14.03 3.04 21.01
C ALA A 9 13.40 2.18 22.11
N VAL A 10 13.45 0.85 21.97
CA VAL A 10 12.96 -0.09 22.98
C VAL A 10 13.74 0.04 24.29
N THR A 11 15.06 0.22 24.20
CA THR A 11 15.91 0.43 25.39
C THR A 11 15.58 1.75 26.09
N GLY A 12 15.37 2.83 25.32
CA GLY A 12 14.99 4.14 25.85
C GLY A 12 13.62 4.13 26.54
N MET A 13 12.63 3.46 25.95
CA MET A 13 11.31 3.30 26.57
C MET A 13 11.37 2.48 27.87
N ASN A 14 12.15 1.38 27.89
CA ASN A 14 12.31 0.55 29.09
C ASN A 14 13.10 1.25 30.21
N GLY A 15 13.90 2.26 29.87
CA GLY A 15 14.69 3.03 30.82
C GLY A 15 13.99 4.27 31.38
N ALA A 16 12.82 4.64 30.86
CA ALA A 16 12.06 5.78 31.35
C ALA A 16 11.24 5.39 32.60
N GLU A 17 11.05 6.34 33.53
CA GLU A 17 10.14 6.15 34.68
C GLU A 17 8.66 6.10 34.27
N HIS A 18 8.34 6.59 33.06
CA HIS A 18 7.00 6.61 32.51
C HIS A 18 6.58 5.24 31.98
N GLU A 19 5.39 4.78 32.36
CA GLU A 19 4.80 3.54 31.85
C GLU A 19 4.05 3.81 30.53
N PHE A 20 4.73 3.59 29.41
CA PHE A 20 4.13 3.78 28.09
C PHE A 20 2.98 2.79 27.83
N THR A 21 1.92 3.31 27.23
CA THR A 21 0.83 2.50 26.68
C THR A 21 1.29 1.69 25.46
N GLU A 22 0.54 0.65 25.11
CA GLU A 22 0.81 -0.13 23.89
C GLU A 22 0.69 0.70 22.61
N GLU A 23 -0.17 1.73 22.61
CA GLU A 23 -0.31 2.65 21.48
C GLU A 23 0.97 3.50 21.30
N GLU A 24 1.50 4.05 22.38
CA GLU A 24 2.75 4.84 22.37
C GLU A 24 3.95 3.99 22.00
N LYS A 25 4.08 2.77 22.56
CA LYS A 25 5.16 1.84 22.20
C LYS A 25 5.14 1.51 20.71
N ASN A 26 3.96 1.17 20.17
CA ASN A 26 3.80 0.89 18.75
C ASN A 26 4.15 2.11 17.91
N PHE A 27 3.74 3.31 18.34
CA PHE A 27 4.06 4.53 17.63
C PHE A 27 5.56 4.83 17.61
N VAL A 28 6.24 4.77 18.76
CA VAL A 28 7.69 5.00 18.88
C VAL A 28 8.48 4.03 18.01
N VAL A 29 8.10 2.73 18.00
CA VAL A 29 8.76 1.73 17.16
C VAL A 29 8.57 2.03 15.67
N GLN A 30 7.34 2.37 15.25
CA GLN A 30 7.07 2.74 13.86
C GLN A 30 7.82 4.02 13.45
N PHE A 31 7.86 5.00 14.35
CA PHE A 31 8.57 6.25 14.16
C PHE A 31 10.08 6.03 14.02
N ALA A 32 10.69 5.24 14.91
CA ALA A 32 12.11 4.88 14.87
C ALA A 32 12.47 4.16 13.57
N PHE A 33 11.61 3.23 13.15
CA PHE A 33 11.81 2.48 11.92
C PHE A 33 11.75 3.38 10.67
N ARG A 34 10.75 4.26 10.59
CA ARG A 34 10.51 5.13 9.42
C ARG A 34 11.46 6.32 9.35
N SER A 35 11.69 7.02 10.46
CA SER A 35 12.59 8.17 10.50
C SER A 35 14.05 7.76 10.37
N GLY A 36 14.44 6.61 10.93
CA GLY A 36 15.84 6.21 11.05
C GLY A 36 16.69 7.13 11.92
N SER A 37 16.07 8.08 12.62
CA SER A 37 16.76 9.09 13.40
C SER A 37 16.71 8.74 14.88
N LYS A 38 17.87 8.41 15.44
CA LYS A 38 18.02 8.15 16.88
C LYS A 38 17.64 9.38 17.70
N GLU A 39 18.13 10.55 17.31
CA GLU A 39 17.93 11.81 18.04
C GLU A 39 16.44 12.19 18.12
N ASP A 40 15.73 12.09 16.99
CA ASP A 40 14.31 12.38 16.96
C ASP A 40 13.48 11.33 17.70
N THR A 41 13.92 10.07 17.67
CA THR A 41 13.27 8.98 18.39
C THR A 41 13.42 9.14 19.90
N ILE A 42 14.61 9.53 20.38
CA ILE A 42 14.83 9.84 21.80
C ILE A 42 13.98 11.04 22.21
N SER A 43 13.97 12.10 21.40
CA SER A 43 13.15 13.30 21.66
C SER A 43 11.65 12.96 21.75
N LEU A 44 11.16 12.05 20.90
CA LEU A 44 9.78 11.57 20.96
C LEU A 44 9.50 10.80 22.27
N ILE A 45 10.39 9.89 22.66
CA ILE A 45 10.26 9.12 23.91
C ILE A 45 10.22 10.05 25.11
N GLU A 46 11.11 11.05 25.16
CA GLU A 46 11.13 12.05 26.22
C GLU A 46 9.84 12.88 26.23
N ALA A 47 9.37 13.37 25.08
CA ALA A 47 8.13 14.13 24.99
C ALA A 47 6.92 13.32 25.51
N LEU A 48 6.80 12.07 25.09
CA LEU A 48 5.74 11.17 25.53
C LEU A 48 5.84 10.85 27.03
N ALA A 49 7.06 10.66 27.57
CA ALA A 49 7.26 10.43 28.99
C ALA A 49 6.81 11.61 29.88
N HIS A 50 6.80 12.83 29.34
CA HIS A 50 6.32 14.04 30.01
C HIS A 50 4.83 14.33 29.77
N SER A 51 4.14 13.52 28.96
CA SER A 51 2.71 13.69 28.74
C SER A 51 1.93 13.40 30.02
N THR A 52 0.95 14.26 30.34
CA THR A 52 0.16 14.11 31.58
C THR A 52 -1.13 13.32 31.38
N ASP A 53 -1.58 13.19 30.14
CA ASP A 53 -2.81 12.51 29.77
C ASP A 53 -2.77 12.03 28.31
N LYS A 54 -3.79 11.24 27.94
CA LYS A 54 -3.93 10.67 26.60
C LYS A 54 -4.08 11.73 25.50
N VAL A 55 -4.70 12.88 25.79
CA VAL A 55 -4.91 13.93 24.78
C VAL A 55 -3.56 14.55 24.42
N GLN A 56 -2.73 14.84 25.41
CA GLN A 56 -1.37 15.32 25.17
C GLN A 56 -0.50 14.31 24.42
N SER A 57 -0.57 13.03 24.77
CA SER A 57 0.20 12.02 24.03
C SER A 57 -0.26 11.88 22.58
N GLU A 58 -1.57 11.97 22.31
CA GLU A 58 -2.12 12.04 20.95
C GLU A 58 -1.61 13.27 20.17
N GLU A 59 -1.59 14.46 20.78
CA GLU A 59 -1.09 15.69 20.16
C GLU A 59 0.42 15.61 19.83
N ILE A 60 1.22 15.01 20.72
CA ILE A 60 2.64 14.75 20.49
C ILE A 60 2.80 13.78 19.31
N MET A 61 2.06 12.67 19.29
CA MET A 61 2.12 11.70 18.21
C MET A 61 1.72 12.31 16.86
N VAL A 62 0.70 13.18 16.81
CA VAL A 62 0.33 13.91 15.58
C VAL A 62 1.45 14.80 15.10
N THR A 63 2.08 15.57 15.99
CA THR A 63 3.20 16.47 15.65
C THR A 63 4.37 15.70 15.03
N TYR A 64 4.74 14.57 15.64
CA TYR A 64 5.84 13.73 15.14
C TYR A 64 5.47 12.96 13.85
N ARG A 65 4.19 12.60 13.63
CA ARG A 65 3.72 12.04 12.35
C ARG A 65 3.97 13.01 11.20
N SER A 66 3.64 14.28 11.38
CA SER A 66 3.80 15.31 10.36
C SER A 66 5.27 15.55 9.97
N LYS A 67 6.21 15.37 10.91
CA LYS A 67 7.64 15.64 10.68
C LYS A 67 8.29 14.69 9.66
N TYR A 68 7.78 13.46 9.52
CA TYR A 68 8.39 12.42 8.67
C TYR A 68 7.42 11.84 7.62
N ASP A 69 6.32 12.54 7.31
CA ASP A 69 5.27 12.06 6.42
C ASP A 69 4.86 10.61 6.73
N ILE A 70 4.73 10.30 8.03
CA ILE A 70 4.42 8.95 8.51
C ILE A 70 2.95 8.71 8.18
N LYS A 71 2.72 8.16 6.98
CA LYS A 71 1.40 7.79 6.51
C LYS A 71 0.77 6.75 7.43
N PRO A 72 -0.51 6.91 7.82
CA PRO A 72 -1.25 5.84 8.48
C PRO A 72 -1.17 4.53 7.67
N ALA A 73 -1.17 3.38 8.34
CA ALA A 73 -1.08 2.08 7.67
C ALA A 73 -2.19 1.88 6.61
N TRP A 74 -3.39 2.42 6.83
CA TRP A 74 -4.48 2.35 5.85
C TRP A 74 -4.16 3.12 4.55
N VAL A 75 -3.41 4.22 4.62
CA VAL A 75 -3.01 4.99 3.42
C VAL A 75 -2.05 4.17 2.58
N GLU A 76 -1.05 3.55 3.21
CA GLU A 76 -0.09 2.68 2.54
C GLU A 76 -0.79 1.45 1.91
N GLN A 77 -1.77 0.87 2.62
CA GLN A 77 -2.60 -0.21 2.06
C GLN A 77 -3.40 0.24 0.84
N VAL A 78 -4.00 1.43 0.87
CA VAL A 78 -4.72 2.00 -0.28
C VAL A 78 -3.76 2.25 -1.45
N GLU A 79 -2.58 2.82 -1.22
CA GLU A 79 -1.58 3.06 -2.27
C GLU A 79 -1.12 1.75 -2.92
N ASN A 80 -0.86 0.71 -2.13
CA ASN A 80 -0.51 -0.62 -2.64
C ASN A 80 -1.63 -1.24 -3.49
N LEU A 81 -2.89 -1.09 -3.07
CA LEU A 81 -4.04 -1.58 -3.83
C LEU A 81 -4.23 -0.80 -5.14
N LEU A 82 -3.99 0.52 -5.15
CA LEU A 82 -4.05 1.32 -6.37
C LEU A 82 -2.97 0.89 -7.38
N VAL A 83 -1.76 0.59 -6.91
CA VAL A 83 -0.70 0.03 -7.78
C VAL A 83 -1.13 -1.32 -8.35
N ALA A 84 -1.70 -2.20 -7.53
CA ALA A 84 -2.19 -3.51 -7.99
C ALA A 84 -3.30 -3.36 -9.04
N LEU A 85 -4.26 -2.46 -8.83
CA LEU A 85 -5.31 -2.17 -9.81
C LEU A 85 -4.74 -1.69 -11.14
N GLU A 86 -3.76 -0.79 -11.12
CA GLU A 86 -3.12 -0.31 -12.34
C GLU A 86 -2.34 -1.41 -13.06
N MET A 87 -1.66 -2.29 -12.31
CA MET A 87 -1.02 -3.47 -12.88
C MET A 87 -2.04 -4.41 -13.55
N TYR A 88 -3.17 -4.68 -12.91
CA TYR A 88 -4.23 -5.51 -13.50
C TYR A 88 -4.81 -4.87 -14.76
N ARG A 89 -5.05 -3.56 -14.76
CA ARG A 89 -5.54 -2.82 -15.94
C ARG A 89 -4.56 -2.93 -17.12
N ILE A 90 -3.25 -2.81 -16.87
CA ILE A 90 -2.23 -2.96 -17.91
C ILE A 90 -2.21 -4.40 -18.44
N GLU A 91 -2.28 -5.40 -17.56
CA GLU A 91 -2.25 -6.80 -17.98
C GLU A 91 -3.51 -7.21 -18.75
N GLU A 92 -4.67 -6.70 -18.36
CA GLU A 92 -5.94 -6.82 -19.08
C GLU A 92 -5.81 -6.24 -20.49
N GLU A 93 -5.28 -5.03 -20.64
CA GLU A 93 -5.09 -4.38 -21.95
C GLU A 93 -4.18 -5.21 -22.88
N LYS A 94 -3.10 -5.79 -22.34
CA LYS A 94 -2.24 -6.70 -23.11
C LYS A 94 -2.98 -7.95 -23.56
N ALA A 95 -3.78 -8.56 -22.68
CA ALA A 95 -4.55 -9.75 -23.00
C ALA A 95 -5.61 -9.48 -24.07
N ILE A 96 -6.29 -8.32 -23.99
CA ILE A 96 -7.25 -7.86 -24.99
C ILE A 96 -6.59 -7.65 -26.35
N SER A 97 -5.46 -6.92 -26.38
CA SER A 97 -4.70 -6.69 -27.62
C SER A 97 -4.28 -8.02 -28.24
N HIS A 98 -3.75 -8.94 -27.42
CA HIS A 98 -3.32 -10.25 -27.89
C HIS A 98 -4.48 -11.08 -28.44
N LEU A 99 -5.64 -11.03 -27.82
CA LEU A 99 -6.84 -11.71 -28.31
C LEU A 99 -7.30 -11.14 -29.66
N SER A 100 -7.31 -9.82 -29.81
CA SER A 100 -7.65 -9.16 -31.09
C SER A 100 -6.69 -9.56 -32.21
N ASP A 101 -5.38 -9.62 -31.93
CA ASP A 101 -4.36 -10.07 -32.89
C ASP A 101 -4.60 -11.52 -33.33
N ILE A 102 -4.87 -12.43 -32.37
CA ILE A 102 -5.18 -13.84 -32.67
C ILE A 102 -6.42 -13.93 -33.55
N LEU A 103 -7.53 -13.30 -33.14
CA LEU A 103 -8.79 -13.38 -33.87
C LEU A 103 -8.66 -12.85 -35.30
N THR A 104 -7.97 -11.72 -35.45
CA THR A 104 -7.68 -11.11 -36.76
C THR A 104 -6.87 -12.06 -37.64
N ALA A 105 -5.85 -12.74 -37.10
CA ALA A 105 -5.05 -13.71 -37.83
C ALA A 105 -5.87 -14.91 -38.36
N TYR A 106 -6.97 -15.26 -37.68
CA TYR A 106 -7.91 -16.30 -38.13
C TYR A 106 -9.05 -15.77 -39.02
N GLY A 107 -9.07 -14.48 -39.37
CA GLY A 107 -10.10 -13.86 -40.21
C GLY A 107 -11.38 -13.45 -39.45
N ILE A 108 -11.27 -13.33 -38.13
CA ILE A 108 -12.33 -12.85 -37.25
C ILE A 108 -12.00 -11.40 -36.88
N ASP A 109 -12.57 -10.46 -37.62
CA ASP A 109 -12.41 -9.03 -37.35
C ASP A 109 -13.18 -8.66 -36.07
N VAL A 110 -12.44 -8.52 -34.97
CA VAL A 110 -12.95 -8.06 -33.67
C VAL A 110 -11.90 -7.14 -33.06
N SER A 111 -12.31 -5.90 -32.78
CA SER A 111 -11.46 -4.88 -32.18
C SER A 111 -11.24 -5.10 -30.68
N ALA A 112 -10.17 -4.52 -30.15
CA ALA A 112 -9.92 -4.46 -28.70
C ALA A 112 -11.09 -3.85 -27.91
N GLU A 113 -11.77 -2.86 -28.49
CA GLU A 113 -12.91 -2.19 -27.84
C GLU A 113 -14.15 -3.07 -27.79
N GLU A 114 -14.42 -3.83 -28.85
CA GLU A 114 -15.48 -4.84 -28.84
C GLU A 114 -15.17 -5.94 -27.81
N ILE A 115 -13.92 -6.39 -27.71
CA ILE A 115 -13.52 -7.39 -26.70
C ILE A 115 -13.77 -6.87 -25.28
N ARG A 116 -13.48 -5.59 -24.99
CA ARG A 116 -13.74 -4.97 -23.67
C ARG A 116 -15.21 -4.87 -23.32
N SER A 117 -16.03 -4.49 -24.29
CA SER A 117 -17.44 -4.17 -24.07
C SER A 117 -18.39 -5.36 -24.24
N THR A 118 -17.90 -6.45 -24.83
CA THR A 118 -18.69 -7.65 -25.14
C THR A 118 -18.48 -8.74 -24.09
N LYS A 119 -19.54 -9.50 -23.78
CA LYS A 119 -19.43 -10.65 -22.89
C LYS A 119 -18.59 -11.75 -23.54
N ALA A 120 -17.71 -12.38 -22.76
CA ALA A 120 -16.86 -13.46 -23.24
C ALA A 120 -17.61 -14.65 -23.89
N GLU A 121 -18.87 -14.89 -23.50
CA GLU A 121 -19.71 -15.92 -24.13
C GLU A 121 -20.16 -15.57 -25.56
N GLU A 122 -20.40 -14.28 -25.83
CA GLU A 122 -20.79 -13.80 -27.15
C GLU A 122 -19.60 -13.89 -28.11
N ILE A 123 -18.40 -13.50 -27.67
CA ILE A 123 -17.15 -13.68 -28.43
C ILE A 123 -16.91 -15.17 -28.74
N ARG A 124 -17.12 -16.07 -27.77
CA ARG A 124 -17.00 -17.51 -27.97
C ARG A 124 -17.97 -18.07 -29.02
N THR A 125 -19.20 -17.56 -29.04
CA THR A 125 -20.20 -17.94 -30.05
C THR A 125 -19.73 -17.55 -31.46
N THR A 126 -19.29 -16.30 -31.65
CA THR A 126 -18.74 -15.81 -32.93
C THR A 126 -17.56 -16.63 -33.42
N ILE A 127 -16.64 -17.02 -32.52
CA ILE A 127 -15.49 -17.88 -32.87
C ILE A 127 -15.96 -19.24 -33.37
N ARG A 128 -16.93 -19.87 -32.68
CA ARG A 128 -17.44 -21.19 -33.06
C ARG A 128 -18.13 -21.16 -34.42
N GLU A 129 -18.99 -20.18 -34.67
CA GLU A 129 -19.69 -20.03 -35.95
C GLU A 129 -18.71 -19.88 -37.12
N LYS A 130 -17.67 -19.05 -36.98
CA LYS A 130 -16.66 -18.88 -38.04
C LYS A 130 -15.73 -20.08 -38.20
N ALA A 131 -15.52 -20.87 -37.15
CA ALA A 131 -14.72 -22.09 -37.22
C ALA A 131 -15.46 -23.24 -37.92
N GLU A 132 -16.79 -23.33 -37.81
CA GLU A 132 -17.60 -24.39 -38.45
C GLU A 132 -17.86 -24.14 -39.95
N VAL A 133 -17.69 -22.90 -40.41
CA VAL A 133 -17.90 -22.51 -41.83
C VAL A 133 -16.62 -22.71 -42.67
N ARG A 134 -15.49 -23.05 -42.06
CA ARG A 134 -14.20 -23.34 -42.72
C ARG A 134 -13.95 -24.84 -42.84
#